data_AF-A0A328BFQ6-F1
#
_entry.id   AF-A0A328BFQ6-F1
#
_cell.length_a   1.000
_cell.length_b   1.000
_cell.length_c   1.000
_cell.angle_alpha   90.00
_cell.angle_beta   90.00
_cell.angle_gamma   90.00
#
_symmetry.space_group_name_H-M   'P 1'
#
loop_
_entity.id
_entity.type
_entity.pdbx_description
1 polymer ?
#
loop_
_entity_poly.entity_id
_entity_poly.type
_entity_poly.pdbx_seq_one_letter_code
_entity_poly.pdbx_strand_id
1 'polypeptide(L)'
;MTPFSVQVTDPSLPAPARKALAGKVGALVERALATPALHDPRGFSIRRSVSIHGPQDGFPARQPARAEAVLIPQEIDLESGAKPDAAGTYMGRLEGPTFRIFVNDLMALYANSNGGEDASRTVQHLPLQVGTAQGFPVFRVGIRDVVLVARTGRLPWTYVTKGERLQGLIDETRATIAQIGGVPHPKMQATLDQQTAALAALSSQERSAPACVSARLREPFGDCAATGATHYVRPNPAYFDPAAPKDAVQLVMVGAPAEGGHGHPRLEPKLRAAAAALDYRAIQASLD
;
A
#
# COMPACT_ATOMS: atom_id res chain seq x y z
N MET A 1 6.28 27.72 7.04
CA MET A 1 5.86 26.38 6.59
C MET A 1 5.76 26.39 5.08
N THR A 2 6.39 25.46 4.38
CA THR A 2 6.26 25.33 2.91
C THR A 2 4.79 25.10 2.54
N PRO A 3 4.25 25.79 1.52
CA PRO A 3 2.85 25.67 1.15
C PRO A 3 2.51 24.23 0.74
N PHE A 4 1.32 23.79 1.15
CA PHE A 4 0.76 22.49 0.85
C PHE A 4 0.34 22.42 -0.62
N SER A 5 1.07 21.65 -1.45
CA SER A 5 0.71 21.51 -2.87
C SER A 5 -0.32 20.41 -3.05
N VAL A 6 -1.46 20.73 -3.67
CA VAL A 6 -2.48 19.76 -4.04
C VAL A 6 -2.47 19.57 -5.55
N GLN A 7 -2.28 18.34 -5.98
CA GLN A 7 -2.38 17.91 -7.37
C GLN A 7 -3.62 17.04 -7.54
N VAL A 8 -4.40 17.29 -8.59
CA VAL A 8 -5.54 16.46 -8.98
C VAL A 8 -5.16 15.80 -10.31
N THR A 9 -5.16 14.47 -10.36
CA THR A 9 -4.83 13.74 -11.59
C THR A 9 -6.06 13.28 -12.36
N ASP A 10 -7.23 13.27 -11.73
CA ASP A 10 -8.50 12.91 -12.37
C ASP A 10 -9.46 14.12 -12.38
N PRO A 11 -9.64 14.78 -13.54
CA PRO A 11 -10.52 15.93 -13.65
C PRO A 11 -12.02 15.57 -13.55
N SER A 12 -12.39 14.29 -13.70
CA SER A 12 -13.78 13.83 -13.67
C SER A 12 -14.39 13.84 -12.26
N LEU A 13 -13.56 13.87 -11.21
CA LEU A 13 -14.02 13.98 -9.83
C LEU A 13 -14.67 15.35 -9.57
N PRO A 14 -15.89 15.45 -9.02
CA PRO A 14 -16.53 16.74 -8.76
C PRO A 14 -15.67 17.67 -7.87
N ALA A 15 -15.59 18.96 -8.21
CA ALA A 15 -14.76 19.92 -7.47
C ALA A 15 -15.05 19.98 -5.95
N PRO A 16 -16.31 19.93 -5.47
CA PRO A 16 -16.61 19.86 -4.05
C PRO A 16 -16.02 18.60 -3.38
N ALA A 17 -16.10 17.44 -4.04
CA ALA A 17 -15.54 16.19 -3.52
C ALA A 17 -14.02 16.26 -3.43
N ARG A 18 -13.34 16.83 -4.44
CA ARG A 18 -11.88 17.03 -4.40
C ARG A 18 -11.46 17.94 -3.25
N LYS A 19 -12.19 19.04 -3.03
CA LYS A 19 -11.92 19.98 -1.93
C LYS A 19 -12.14 19.32 -0.56
N ALA A 20 -13.22 18.57 -0.40
CA ALA A 20 -13.53 17.86 0.83
C ALA A 20 -12.48 16.79 1.14
N LEU A 21 -12.12 15.96 0.16
CA LEU A 21 -11.08 14.94 0.32
C LEU A 21 -9.71 15.56 0.61
N ALA A 22 -9.32 16.63 -0.11
CA ALA A 22 -8.09 17.37 0.18
C ALA A 22 -8.05 17.87 1.63
N GLY A 23 -9.17 18.39 2.15
CA GLY A 23 -9.30 18.81 3.55
C GLY A 23 -9.12 17.66 4.54
N LYS A 24 -9.77 16.51 4.29
CA LYS A 24 -9.64 15.31 5.13
C LYS A 24 -8.20 14.77 5.14
N VAL A 25 -7.57 14.67 3.97
CA VAL A 25 -6.16 14.23 3.84
C VAL A 25 -5.23 15.26 4.49
N GLY A 26 -5.48 16.56 4.31
CA GLY A 26 -4.75 17.63 4.98
C GLY A 26 -4.80 17.49 6.50
N ALA A 27 -5.96 17.16 7.07
CA ALA A 27 -6.08 16.91 8.51
C ALA A 27 -5.24 15.71 8.97
N LEU A 28 -5.11 14.65 8.16
CA LEU A 28 -4.20 13.52 8.45
C LEU A 28 -2.73 13.94 8.41
N VAL A 29 -2.36 14.79 7.43
CA VAL A 29 -1.00 15.35 7.34
C VAL A 29 -0.68 16.22 8.55
N GLU A 30 -1.59 17.12 8.94
CA GLU A 30 -1.38 17.99 10.10
C GLU A 30 -1.29 17.17 11.41
N ARG A 31 -2.05 16.07 11.55
CA ARG A 31 -1.86 15.14 12.68
C ARG A 31 -0.46 14.52 12.71
N ALA A 32 0.08 14.12 11.56
CA ALA A 32 1.45 13.60 11.49
C ALA A 32 2.49 14.65 11.85
N LEU A 33 2.32 15.88 11.36
CA LEU A 33 3.22 17.00 11.66
C LEU A 33 3.14 17.47 13.11
N ALA A 34 1.98 17.32 13.75
CA ALA A 34 1.79 17.63 15.17
C ALA A 34 2.44 16.60 16.11
N THR A 35 2.97 15.49 15.59
CA THR A 35 3.70 14.54 16.43
C THR A 35 4.98 15.16 16.99
N PRO A 36 5.40 14.82 18.22
CA PRO A 36 6.58 15.43 18.85
C PRO A 36 7.85 15.34 17.98
N ALA A 37 7.98 14.27 17.19
CA ALA A 37 9.11 14.03 16.29
C ALA A 37 9.19 14.99 15.10
N LEU A 38 8.06 15.59 14.67
CA LEU A 38 7.98 16.47 13.50
C LEU A 38 7.53 17.90 13.82
N HIS A 39 7.04 18.17 15.04
CA HIS A 39 6.46 19.48 15.39
C HIS A 39 7.48 20.64 15.38
N ASP A 40 8.75 20.38 15.69
CA ASP A 40 9.84 21.36 15.66
C ASP A 40 10.94 20.89 14.68
N PRO A 41 11.01 21.47 13.46
CA PRO A 41 11.92 21.07 12.37
C PRO A 41 13.41 21.41 12.64
N ARG A 42 13.93 21.19 13.84
CA ARG A 42 15.36 21.44 14.13
C ARG A 42 16.25 20.55 13.28
N GLY A 43 16.93 21.18 12.32
CA GLY A 43 17.87 20.55 11.37
C GLY A 43 17.24 19.95 10.12
N PHE A 44 15.93 20.13 9.87
CA PHE A 44 15.27 19.61 8.67
C PHE A 44 13.96 20.33 8.35
N SER A 45 13.64 20.60 7.09
CA SER A 45 12.33 21.08 6.64
C SER A 45 11.48 19.89 6.13
N ILE A 46 10.18 20.09 5.91
CA ILE A 46 9.31 19.05 5.35
C ILE A 46 8.50 19.65 4.20
N ARG A 47 8.76 19.16 2.98
CA ARG A 47 7.91 19.40 1.81
C ARG A 47 6.71 18.46 1.87
N ARG A 48 5.53 18.97 1.49
CA ARG A 48 4.26 18.25 1.57
C ARG A 48 3.55 18.34 0.24
N SER A 49 3.08 17.20 -0.24
CA SER A 49 2.22 17.15 -1.43
C SER A 49 1.06 16.18 -1.20
N VAL A 50 -0.11 16.54 -1.72
CA VAL A 50 -1.25 15.63 -1.82
C VAL A 50 -1.62 15.45 -3.28
N SER A 51 -1.76 14.21 -3.70
CA SER A 51 -2.29 13.81 -4.99
C SER A 51 -3.66 13.21 -4.78
N ILE A 52 -4.66 13.66 -5.55
CA ILE A 52 -6.02 13.11 -5.57
C ILE A 52 -6.25 12.42 -6.91
N HIS A 53 -6.75 11.20 -6.82
CA HIS A 53 -6.99 10.30 -7.95
C HIS A 53 -8.43 9.81 -7.94
N GLY A 54 -8.96 9.46 -9.11
CA GLY A 54 -10.17 8.65 -9.19
C GLY A 54 -9.95 7.24 -8.65
N PRO A 55 -11.00 6.38 -8.72
CA PRO A 55 -10.85 4.95 -8.51
C PRO A 55 -9.70 4.37 -9.35
N GLN A 56 -9.03 3.35 -8.83
CA GLN A 56 -7.96 2.66 -9.56
C GLN A 56 -8.55 1.91 -10.78
N ASP A 57 -7.80 1.83 -11.87
CA ASP A 57 -8.19 1.05 -13.04
C ASP A 57 -8.44 -0.43 -12.66
N GLY A 58 -9.48 -1.02 -13.27
CA GLY A 58 -9.98 -2.35 -12.91
C GLY A 58 -10.92 -2.39 -11.71
N PHE A 59 -11.03 -1.31 -10.92
CA PHE A 59 -11.97 -1.24 -9.80
C PHE A 59 -13.30 -0.57 -10.19
N PRO A 60 -14.41 -0.88 -9.47
CA PRO A 60 -15.70 -0.25 -9.75
C PRO A 60 -15.65 1.28 -9.67
N ALA A 61 -16.10 1.95 -10.73
CA ALA A 61 -16.13 3.42 -10.80
C ALA A 61 -16.94 4.09 -9.67
N ARG A 62 -17.80 3.35 -8.97
CA ARG A 62 -18.56 3.82 -7.81
C ARG A 62 -17.76 3.95 -6.52
N GLN A 63 -16.56 3.36 -6.42
CA GLN A 63 -15.68 3.47 -5.25
C GLN A 63 -15.32 4.92 -4.91
N PRO A 64 -14.97 5.21 -3.63
CA PRO A 64 -14.51 6.54 -3.25
C PRO A 64 -13.23 6.93 -4.01
N ALA A 65 -13.00 8.23 -4.11
CA ALA A 65 -11.75 8.76 -4.66
C ALA A 65 -10.58 8.38 -3.74
N ARG A 66 -9.39 8.33 -4.34
CA ARG A 66 -8.15 7.99 -3.63
C ARG A 66 -7.32 9.23 -3.44
N ALA A 67 -6.44 9.17 -2.45
CA ALA A 67 -5.42 10.19 -2.28
C ALA A 67 -4.12 9.60 -1.74
N GLU A 68 -3.02 10.24 -2.09
CA GLU A 68 -1.70 10.01 -1.51
C GLU A 68 -1.16 11.33 -0.98
N ALA A 69 -0.80 11.37 0.29
CA ALA A 69 0.02 12.42 0.84
C ALA A 69 1.47 11.95 0.95
N VAL A 70 2.41 12.78 0.48
CA VAL A 70 3.85 12.53 0.59
C VAL A 70 4.47 13.67 1.39
N LEU A 71 5.15 13.32 2.47
CA LEU A 71 5.97 14.21 3.28
C LEU A 71 7.43 13.85 3.02
N ILE A 72 8.19 14.82 2.50
CA ILE A 72 9.60 14.66 2.16
C ILE A 72 10.39 15.54 3.13
N PRO A 73 11.06 14.95 4.15
CA PRO A 73 11.95 15.71 4.99
C PRO A 73 13.18 16.11 4.17
N GLN A 74 13.70 17.31 4.38
CA GLN A 74 14.91 17.79 3.74
C GLN A 74 15.87 18.32 4.80
N GLU A 75 17.13 17.93 4.77
CA GLU A 75 18.09 18.45 5.75
C GLU A 75 18.28 19.96 5.60
N ILE A 76 18.31 20.67 6.73
CA ILE A 76 18.67 22.10 6.80
C ILE A 76 20.10 22.17 7.32
N ASP A 77 20.97 22.76 6.52
CA ASP A 77 22.37 22.97 6.89
C ASP A 77 22.50 24.29 7.66
N LEU A 78 22.20 24.24 8.96
CA LEU A 78 22.37 25.38 9.86
C LEU A 78 23.85 25.76 10.05
N GLU A 79 24.76 24.79 9.91
CA GLU A 79 26.20 24.99 10.08
C GLU A 79 26.80 25.82 8.94
N SER A 80 26.29 25.67 7.71
CA SER A 80 26.63 26.56 6.59
C SER A 80 25.82 27.88 6.55
N GLY A 81 25.04 28.16 7.59
CA GLY A 81 24.35 29.44 7.77
C GLY A 81 23.01 29.54 7.04
N ALA A 82 22.31 28.43 6.81
CA ALA A 82 20.96 28.46 6.27
C ALA A 82 20.04 29.37 7.12
N LYS A 83 19.37 30.30 6.47
CA LYS A 83 18.42 31.23 7.09
C LYS A 83 16.99 30.90 6.66
N PRO A 84 15.98 31.12 7.51
CA PRO A 84 14.60 31.01 7.09
C PRO A 84 14.25 32.15 6.11
N ASP A 85 13.27 31.90 5.24
CA ASP A 85 12.63 32.92 4.43
C ASP A 85 11.73 33.84 5.28
N ALA A 86 11.12 34.84 4.64
CA ALA A 86 10.22 35.78 5.31
C ALA A 86 8.98 35.10 5.98
N ALA A 87 8.64 33.87 5.58
CA ALA A 87 7.58 33.06 6.15
C ALA A 87 8.09 32.07 7.22
N GLY A 88 9.35 32.21 7.67
CA GLY A 88 9.97 31.35 8.67
C GLY A 88 10.36 29.97 8.16
N THR A 89 10.41 29.76 6.83
CA THR A 89 10.67 28.44 6.22
C THR A 89 12.13 28.32 5.82
N TYR A 90 12.78 27.23 6.22
CA TYR A 90 14.14 26.93 5.79
C TYR A 90 14.16 26.17 4.47
N MET A 91 15.10 26.53 3.60
CA MET A 91 15.38 25.77 2.39
C MET A 91 16.19 24.51 2.73
N GLY A 92 15.70 23.34 2.34
CA GLY A 92 16.41 22.09 2.52
C GLY A 92 17.33 21.77 1.34
N ARG A 93 18.44 21.05 1.60
CA ARG A 93 19.47 20.75 0.59
C ARG A 93 19.51 19.27 0.15
N LEU A 94 19.07 18.34 1.01
CA LEU A 94 19.10 16.90 0.75
C LEU A 94 17.76 16.27 1.09
N GLU A 95 17.12 15.60 0.14
CA GLU A 95 15.88 14.87 0.38
C GLU A 95 16.15 13.59 1.18
N GLY A 96 15.45 13.46 2.30
CA GLY A 96 15.43 12.25 3.11
C GLY A 96 14.41 11.24 2.61
N PRO A 97 14.28 10.09 3.30
CA PRO A 97 13.27 9.12 2.97
C PRO A 97 11.88 9.71 3.21
N THR A 98 10.86 9.29 2.46
CA THR A 98 9.55 9.93 2.55
C THR A 98 8.63 9.25 3.56
N PHE A 99 7.71 10.01 4.14
CA PHE A 99 6.58 9.52 4.91
C PHE A 99 5.32 9.64 4.04
N ARG A 100 4.52 8.59 3.97
CA ARG A 100 3.37 8.50 3.06
C ARG A 100 2.08 8.20 3.81
N ILE A 101 0.98 8.82 3.39
CA ILE A 101 -0.36 8.50 3.84
C ILE A 101 -1.18 8.19 2.60
N PHE A 102 -1.70 6.97 2.52
CA PHE A 102 -2.57 6.53 1.44
C PHE A 102 -4.00 6.48 1.95
N VAL A 103 -4.93 6.97 1.13
CA VAL A 103 -6.36 7.01 1.41
C VAL A 103 -7.10 6.28 0.30
N ASN A 104 -7.94 5.30 0.70
CA ASN A 104 -8.74 4.45 -0.19
C ASN A 104 -7.95 3.72 -1.28
N ASP A 105 -6.64 3.56 -1.09
CA ASP A 105 -5.79 2.84 -2.03
C ASP A 105 -5.60 1.39 -1.55
N LEU A 106 -6.32 0.45 -2.16
CA LEU A 106 -6.18 -0.98 -1.87
C LEU A 106 -4.83 -1.55 -2.33
N MET A 107 -4.16 -0.88 -3.27
CA MET A 107 -2.90 -1.31 -3.85
C MET A 107 -1.68 -0.83 -3.08
N ALA A 108 -1.82 0.18 -2.21
CA ALA A 108 -0.73 0.77 -1.43
C ALA A 108 -0.03 -0.23 -0.49
N LEU A 109 -0.64 -1.37 -0.20
CA LEU A 109 -0.03 -2.43 0.60
C LEU A 109 0.96 -3.28 -0.22
N TYR A 110 0.98 -3.18 -1.55
CA TYR A 110 1.78 -4.06 -2.41
C TYR A 110 2.89 -3.29 -3.11
N ALA A 111 4.10 -3.89 -3.15
CA ALA A 111 5.29 -3.23 -3.70
C ALA A 111 5.20 -2.91 -5.20
N ASN A 112 4.33 -3.62 -5.95
CA ASN A 112 4.17 -3.50 -7.39
C ASN A 112 2.78 -2.94 -7.76
N SER A 113 2.41 -1.80 -7.19
CA SER A 113 1.10 -1.14 -7.42
C SER A 113 0.86 -0.62 -8.84
N ASN A 114 1.88 -0.65 -9.72
CA ASN A 114 1.91 0.13 -10.96
C ASN A 114 1.86 -0.68 -12.28
N GLY A 115 1.67 -2.00 -12.26
CA GLY A 115 1.89 -2.81 -13.46
C GLY A 115 0.94 -3.99 -13.63
N GLY A 116 -0.20 -3.77 -14.29
CA GLY A 116 -1.09 -4.81 -14.79
C GLY A 116 -2.40 -4.21 -15.32
N GLU A 117 -2.95 -4.74 -16.41
CA GLU A 117 -4.21 -4.27 -17.02
C GLU A 117 -5.43 -4.39 -16.09
N ASP A 118 -5.37 -5.23 -15.06
CA ASP A 118 -6.43 -5.36 -14.06
C ASP A 118 -5.87 -5.59 -12.64
N ALA A 119 -5.54 -4.48 -11.97
CA ALA A 119 -5.04 -4.48 -10.60
C ALA A 119 -6.02 -5.15 -9.62
N SER A 120 -7.33 -5.14 -9.91
CA SER A 120 -8.36 -5.72 -9.04
C SER A 120 -8.33 -7.25 -8.99
N ARG A 121 -7.83 -7.89 -10.06
CA ARG A 121 -7.77 -9.37 -10.19
C ARG A 121 -6.39 -9.95 -9.96
N THR A 122 -5.36 -9.09 -9.97
CA THR A 122 -3.98 -9.51 -9.87
C THR A 122 -3.72 -10.15 -8.50
N VAL A 123 -3.22 -11.39 -8.51
CA VAL A 123 -2.78 -12.08 -7.29
C VAL A 123 -1.51 -11.40 -6.78
N GLN A 124 -1.54 -10.99 -5.52
CA GLN A 124 -0.46 -10.38 -4.79
C GLN A 124 0.05 -11.31 -3.70
N HIS A 125 1.27 -11.06 -3.24
CA HIS A 125 1.75 -11.60 -1.98
C HIS A 125 1.33 -10.62 -0.87
N LEU A 126 0.65 -11.11 0.16
CA LEU A 126 0.41 -10.31 1.36
C LEU A 126 1.76 -10.02 1.98
N PRO A 127 2.16 -8.75 2.19
CA PRO A 127 3.47 -8.47 2.74
C PRO A 127 3.64 -9.04 4.13
N LEU A 128 4.90 -9.21 4.55
CA LEU A 128 5.21 -9.72 5.88
C LEU A 128 4.67 -8.75 6.94
N GLN A 129 3.80 -9.25 7.83
CA GLN A 129 3.42 -8.53 9.03
C GLN A 129 4.59 -8.58 10.01
N VAL A 130 5.26 -7.46 10.21
CA VAL A 130 6.46 -7.34 11.06
C VAL A 130 6.15 -6.93 12.49
N GLY A 131 4.90 -6.54 12.77
CA GLY A 131 4.49 -6.22 14.13
C GLY A 131 3.09 -5.60 14.22
N THR A 132 2.88 -4.85 15.30
CA THR A 132 1.69 -4.04 15.51
C THR A 132 2.07 -2.66 16.07
N ALA A 133 1.28 -1.65 15.73
CA ALA A 133 1.36 -0.30 16.29
C ALA A 133 0.00 0.05 16.89
N GLN A 134 -0.07 0.18 18.22
CA GLN A 134 -1.31 0.49 18.95
C GLN A 134 -2.49 -0.47 18.66
N GLY A 135 -2.18 -1.72 18.30
CA GLY A 135 -3.15 -2.76 17.92
C GLY A 135 -3.43 -2.87 16.42
N PHE A 136 -2.87 -2.00 15.59
CA PHE A 136 -2.98 -2.05 14.13
C PHE A 136 -1.82 -2.84 13.52
N PRO A 137 -2.05 -3.68 12.50
CA PRO A 137 -0.98 -4.47 11.90
C PRO A 137 0.00 -3.58 11.12
N VAL A 138 1.29 -3.90 11.25
CA VAL A 138 2.38 -3.24 10.52
C VAL A 138 2.98 -4.21 9.52
N PHE A 139 3.01 -3.81 8.26
CA PHE A 139 3.48 -4.60 7.12
C PHE A 139 4.77 -4.03 6.55
N ARG A 140 5.72 -4.90 6.20
CA ARG A 140 6.94 -4.53 5.48
C ARG A 140 6.66 -4.49 3.98
N VAL A 141 6.68 -3.30 3.38
CA VAL A 141 6.47 -3.08 1.94
C VAL A 141 7.72 -2.43 1.35
N GLY A 142 8.59 -3.24 0.75
CA GLY A 142 9.90 -2.78 0.29
C GLY A 142 10.72 -2.19 1.43
N ILE A 143 11.10 -0.91 1.32
CA ILE A 143 11.87 -0.16 2.33
C ILE A 143 11.00 0.58 3.36
N ARG A 144 9.71 0.24 3.47
CA ARG A 144 8.76 0.91 4.37
C ARG A 144 8.10 -0.06 5.33
N ASP A 145 7.83 0.44 6.52
CA ASP A 145 6.84 -0.14 7.42
C ASP A 145 5.52 0.62 7.24
N VAL A 146 4.46 -0.12 6.92
CA VAL A 146 3.13 0.42 6.61
C VAL A 146 2.14 -0.03 7.68
N VAL A 147 1.60 0.94 8.42
CA VAL A 147 0.51 0.70 9.38
C VAL A 147 -0.82 0.73 8.64
N LEU A 148 -1.58 -0.35 8.74
CA LEU A 148 -2.89 -0.48 8.12
C LEU A 148 -4.00 -0.06 9.10
N VAL A 149 -4.74 0.98 8.73
CA VAL A 149 -5.91 1.48 9.48
C VAL A 149 -7.17 1.22 8.64
N ALA A 150 -7.76 0.04 8.85
CA ALA A 150 -8.99 -0.40 8.18
C ALA A 150 -10.18 -0.36 9.13
N ARG A 151 -11.41 -0.43 8.60
CA ARG A 151 -12.62 -0.64 9.41
C ARG A 151 -12.54 -1.98 10.14
N THR A 152 -12.99 -2.00 11.40
CA THR A 152 -12.97 -3.21 12.25
C THR A 152 -13.68 -4.38 11.58
N GLY A 153 -13.03 -5.55 11.59
CA GLY A 153 -13.60 -6.80 11.05
C GLY A 153 -13.63 -6.88 9.51
N ARG A 154 -13.06 -5.90 8.80
CA ARG A 154 -12.95 -5.94 7.33
C ARG A 154 -11.51 -5.94 6.88
N LEU A 155 -11.19 -6.84 5.95
CA LEU A 155 -9.88 -6.90 5.31
C LEU A 155 -9.94 -6.22 3.93
N PRO A 156 -8.96 -5.35 3.59
CA PRO A 156 -8.85 -4.75 2.26
C PRO A 156 -8.38 -5.74 1.19
N TRP A 157 -8.23 -7.01 1.55
CA TRP A 157 -7.92 -8.11 0.64
C TRP A 157 -8.82 -9.31 0.90
N THR A 158 -8.86 -10.20 -0.08
CA THR A 158 -9.39 -11.56 0.04
C THR A 158 -8.27 -12.56 -0.13
N TYR A 159 -8.36 -13.70 0.57
CA TYR A 159 -7.42 -14.80 0.39
C TYR A 159 -7.69 -15.51 -0.94
N VAL A 160 -6.64 -15.78 -1.68
CA VAL A 160 -6.68 -16.64 -2.86
C VAL A 160 -6.60 -18.08 -2.38
N THR A 161 -7.49 -18.94 -2.87
CA THR A 161 -7.49 -20.35 -2.49
C THR A 161 -6.44 -21.14 -3.28
N LYS A 162 -6.07 -22.33 -2.80
CA LYS A 162 -5.17 -23.23 -3.54
C LYS A 162 -5.74 -23.60 -4.91
N GLY A 163 -7.05 -23.86 -4.97
CA GLY A 163 -7.74 -24.16 -6.23
C GLY A 163 -7.67 -23.00 -7.21
N GLU A 164 -8.00 -21.79 -6.77
CA GLU A 164 -7.94 -20.58 -7.60
C GLU A 164 -6.53 -20.27 -8.08
N ARG A 165 -5.51 -20.47 -7.23
CA ARG A 165 -4.13 -20.16 -7.61
C ARG A 165 -3.61 -21.11 -8.68
N LEU A 166 -3.84 -22.42 -8.53
CA LEU A 166 -3.44 -23.41 -9.54
C LEU A 166 -4.20 -23.21 -10.84
N GLN A 167 -5.50 -22.94 -10.77
CA GLN A 167 -6.29 -22.64 -11.96
C GLN A 167 -5.76 -21.41 -12.70
N GLY A 168 -5.45 -20.33 -11.98
CA GLY A 168 -4.84 -19.13 -12.57
C GLY A 168 -3.49 -19.42 -13.26
N LEU A 169 -2.62 -20.23 -12.65
CA LEU A 169 -1.34 -20.65 -13.25
C LEU A 169 -1.51 -21.47 -14.54
N ILE A 170 -2.50 -22.36 -14.55
CA ILE A 170 -2.87 -23.16 -15.72
C ILE A 170 -3.32 -22.23 -16.85
N ASP A 171 -4.18 -21.27 -16.54
CA ASP A 171 -4.73 -20.33 -17.53
C ASP A 171 -3.65 -19.37 -18.06
N GLU A 172 -2.76 -18.85 -17.20
CA GLU A 172 -1.58 -18.07 -17.59
C GLU A 172 -0.65 -18.86 -18.53
N THR A 173 -0.40 -20.14 -18.21
CA THR A 173 0.45 -21.01 -19.05
C THR A 173 -0.22 -21.26 -20.40
N ARG A 174 -1.51 -21.58 -20.43
CA ARG A 174 -2.28 -21.76 -21.68
C ARG A 174 -2.31 -20.51 -22.54
N ALA A 175 -2.51 -19.34 -21.93
CA ALA A 175 -2.47 -18.05 -22.64
C ALA A 175 -1.09 -17.83 -23.27
N THR A 176 -0.01 -18.13 -22.53
CA THR A 176 1.36 -18.04 -23.06
C THR A 176 1.57 -18.99 -24.25
N ILE A 177 1.11 -20.24 -24.16
CA ILE A 177 1.17 -21.22 -25.25
C ILE A 177 0.45 -20.70 -26.49
N ALA A 178 -0.74 -20.15 -26.33
CA ALA A 178 -1.50 -19.55 -27.42
C ALA A 178 -0.75 -18.38 -28.07
N GLN A 179 -0.14 -17.51 -27.27
CA GLN A 179 0.64 -16.35 -27.76
C GLN A 179 1.86 -16.74 -28.58
N ILE A 180 2.52 -17.86 -28.28
CA ILE A 180 3.70 -18.35 -29.03
C ILE A 180 3.35 -19.24 -30.24
N GLY A 181 2.07 -19.28 -30.66
CA GLY A 181 1.64 -20.04 -31.83
C GLY A 181 1.12 -21.45 -31.54
N GLY A 182 0.78 -21.76 -30.29
CA GLY A 182 0.04 -22.98 -29.90
C GLY A 182 0.89 -24.25 -29.77
N VAL A 183 2.17 -24.22 -30.16
CA VAL A 183 3.09 -25.36 -30.00
C VAL A 183 4.00 -25.08 -28.79
N PRO A 184 3.70 -25.62 -27.59
CA PRO A 184 4.50 -25.38 -26.40
C PRO A 184 5.88 -26.01 -26.52
N HIS A 185 6.90 -25.34 -26.00
CA HIS A 185 8.16 -26.00 -25.68
C HIS A 185 7.89 -27.16 -24.67
N PRO A 186 8.56 -28.34 -24.77
CA PRO A 186 8.26 -29.50 -23.92
C PRO A 186 8.24 -29.21 -22.41
N LYS A 187 9.14 -28.35 -21.93
CA LYS A 187 9.14 -27.90 -20.52
C LYS A 187 7.86 -27.17 -20.11
N MET A 188 7.28 -26.37 -21.00
CA MET A 188 6.03 -25.63 -20.72
C MET A 188 4.85 -26.58 -20.66
N GLN A 189 4.79 -27.57 -21.56
CA GLN A 189 3.80 -28.64 -21.49
C GLN A 189 3.92 -29.43 -20.19
N ALA A 190 5.13 -29.82 -19.79
CA ALA A 190 5.37 -30.53 -18.53
C ALA A 190 4.91 -29.72 -17.30
N THR A 191 5.14 -28.39 -17.30
CA THR A 191 4.62 -27.50 -16.26
C THR A 191 3.09 -27.49 -16.22
N LEU A 192 2.44 -27.37 -17.38
CA LEU A 192 0.98 -27.39 -17.49
C LEU A 192 0.38 -28.71 -16.98
N ASP A 193 0.99 -29.84 -17.36
CA ASP A 193 0.57 -31.17 -16.93
C ASP A 193 0.73 -31.32 -15.40
N GLN A 194 1.86 -30.86 -14.85
CA GLN A 194 2.12 -30.88 -13.42
C GLN A 194 1.10 -30.03 -12.64
N GLN A 195 0.81 -28.81 -13.10
CA GLN A 195 -0.17 -27.94 -12.47
C GLN A 195 -1.58 -28.53 -12.53
N THR A 196 -1.96 -29.11 -13.67
CA THR A 196 -3.25 -29.77 -13.87
C THR A 196 -3.41 -30.98 -12.95
N ALA A 197 -2.37 -31.82 -12.85
CA ALA A 197 -2.35 -32.96 -11.94
C ALA A 197 -2.41 -32.53 -10.47
N ALA A 198 -1.67 -31.47 -10.10
CA ALA A 198 -1.71 -30.91 -8.75
C ALA A 198 -3.12 -30.41 -8.39
N LEU A 199 -3.82 -29.72 -9.31
CA LEU A 199 -5.19 -29.26 -9.09
C LEU A 199 -6.16 -30.45 -8.95
N ALA A 200 -5.99 -31.47 -9.79
CA ALA A 200 -6.80 -32.68 -9.73
C ALA A 200 -6.62 -33.45 -8.40
N ALA A 201 -5.39 -33.45 -7.86
CA ALA A 201 -5.06 -34.13 -6.60
C ALA A 201 -5.62 -33.42 -5.35
N LEU A 202 -5.93 -32.12 -5.41
CA LEU A 202 -6.52 -31.42 -4.27
C LEU A 202 -7.95 -31.91 -3.99
N SER A 203 -8.21 -32.29 -2.74
CA SER A 203 -9.55 -32.51 -2.23
C SER A 203 -10.38 -31.21 -2.25
N SER A 204 -11.72 -31.33 -2.16
CA SER A 204 -12.61 -30.17 -2.11
C SER A 204 -12.26 -29.19 -0.97
N GLN A 205 -11.84 -29.71 0.18
CA GLN A 205 -11.43 -28.90 1.33
C GLN A 205 -10.10 -28.18 1.05
N GLU A 206 -9.12 -28.85 0.44
CA GLU A 206 -7.85 -28.20 0.11
C GLU A 206 -8.01 -27.15 -0.99
N ARG A 207 -8.92 -27.38 -1.95
CA ARG A 207 -9.22 -26.41 -3.00
C ARG A 207 -9.77 -25.11 -2.45
N SER A 208 -10.56 -25.15 -1.37
CA SER A 208 -11.12 -23.95 -0.73
C SER A 208 -10.21 -23.36 0.35
N ALA A 209 -9.17 -24.08 0.77
CA ALA A 209 -8.19 -23.57 1.72
C ALA A 209 -7.35 -22.41 1.12
N PRO A 210 -6.94 -21.42 1.94
CA PRO A 210 -6.01 -20.38 1.51
C PRO A 210 -4.70 -20.95 0.95
N ALA A 211 -4.15 -20.25 -0.05
CA ALA A 211 -2.84 -20.57 -0.61
C ALA A 211 -1.75 -19.70 0.04
N CYS A 212 -0.60 -20.31 0.33
CA CYS A 212 0.58 -19.62 0.82
C CYS A 212 1.79 -19.89 -0.05
N VAL A 213 2.68 -18.89 -0.14
CA VAL A 213 3.93 -18.97 -0.89
C VAL A 213 4.80 -20.07 -0.31
N SER A 214 5.32 -20.93 -1.18
CA SER A 214 6.29 -21.95 -0.80
C SER A 214 7.70 -21.39 -0.83
N ALA A 215 8.49 -21.67 0.21
CA ALA A 215 9.95 -21.47 0.17
C ALA A 215 10.68 -22.57 -0.64
N ARG A 216 9.98 -23.65 -0.98
CA ARG A 216 10.53 -24.81 -1.71
C ARG A 216 10.11 -24.74 -3.18
N LEU A 217 11.08 -24.67 -4.08
CA LEU A 217 10.87 -24.52 -5.53
C LEU A 217 9.97 -25.60 -6.16
N ARG A 218 9.89 -26.80 -5.56
CA ARG A 218 9.11 -27.93 -6.12
C ARG A 218 7.70 -28.06 -5.54
N GLU A 219 7.39 -27.33 -4.49
CA GLU A 219 6.07 -27.39 -3.84
C GLU A 219 5.24 -26.18 -4.30
N PRO A 220 4.01 -26.38 -4.82
CA PRO A 220 3.19 -25.28 -5.32
C PRO A 220 2.71 -24.34 -4.20
N PHE A 221 2.65 -24.84 -2.95
CA PHE A 221 2.16 -24.11 -1.79
C PHE A 221 2.99 -24.41 -0.56
N GLY A 222 3.21 -23.38 0.26
CA GLY A 222 3.74 -23.54 1.62
C GLY A 222 2.64 -23.87 2.63
N ASP A 223 3.05 -24.10 3.87
CA ASP A 223 2.14 -24.23 5.01
C ASP A 223 1.66 -22.85 5.47
N CYS A 224 0.35 -22.61 5.41
CA CYS A 224 -0.26 -21.36 5.86
C CYS A 224 -0.30 -21.21 7.39
N ALA A 225 -0.12 -22.29 8.14
CA ALA A 225 -0.02 -22.25 9.60
C ALA A 225 1.41 -21.92 10.09
N ALA A 226 2.41 -21.95 9.20
CA ALA A 226 3.79 -21.65 9.57
C ALA A 226 3.94 -20.18 9.99
N THR A 227 4.77 -19.96 11.02
CA THR A 227 5.14 -18.60 11.44
C THR A 227 5.81 -17.86 10.28
N GLY A 228 5.30 -16.68 9.92
CA GLY A 228 5.79 -15.89 8.78
C GLY A 228 5.28 -16.35 7.41
N ALA A 229 4.26 -17.22 7.35
CA ALA A 229 3.65 -17.63 6.09
C ALA A 229 3.13 -16.42 5.30
N THR A 230 3.60 -16.30 4.05
CA THR A 230 3.14 -15.28 3.11
C THR A 230 1.94 -15.82 2.34
N HIS A 231 0.78 -15.18 2.48
CA HIS A 231 -0.45 -15.60 1.82
C HIS A 231 -0.54 -15.02 0.40
N TYR A 232 -1.12 -15.78 -0.53
CA TYR A 232 -1.60 -15.23 -1.80
C TYR A 232 -2.93 -14.52 -1.55
N VAL A 233 -3.04 -13.28 -1.99
CA VAL A 233 -4.23 -12.43 -1.78
C VAL A 233 -4.59 -11.66 -3.04
N ARG A 234 -5.80 -11.13 -3.10
CA ARG A 234 -6.20 -10.12 -4.08
C ARG A 234 -6.80 -8.92 -3.35
N PRO A 235 -6.75 -7.71 -3.92
CA PRO A 235 -7.52 -6.58 -3.40
C PRO A 235 -9.00 -6.95 -3.26
N ASN A 236 -9.66 -6.45 -2.23
CA ASN A 236 -11.09 -6.66 -2.03
C ASN A 236 -11.89 -5.48 -2.60
N PRO A 237 -12.41 -5.54 -3.85
CA PRO A 237 -13.16 -4.42 -4.44
C PRO A 237 -14.48 -4.13 -3.72
N ALA A 238 -14.98 -5.06 -2.89
CA ALA A 238 -16.17 -4.90 -2.07
C ALA A 238 -15.86 -4.34 -0.67
N TYR A 239 -14.61 -4.01 -0.37
CA TYR A 239 -14.22 -3.42 0.92
C TYR A 239 -14.90 -2.06 1.14
N PHE A 240 -14.97 -1.23 0.10
CA PHE A 240 -15.59 0.08 0.18
C PHE A 240 -17.10 0.00 0.11
N ASP A 241 -17.78 0.80 0.93
CA ASP A 241 -19.20 1.08 0.82
C ASP A 241 -19.46 1.88 -0.47
N PRO A 242 -20.20 1.31 -1.44
CA PRO A 242 -20.53 1.99 -2.69
C PRO A 242 -21.57 3.11 -2.53
N ALA A 243 -22.28 3.19 -1.40
CA ALA A 243 -23.25 4.24 -1.11
C ALA A 243 -22.60 5.50 -0.52
N ALA A 244 -21.35 5.38 -0.04
CA ALA A 244 -20.60 6.51 0.50
C ALA A 244 -20.23 7.52 -0.59
N PRO A 245 -20.13 8.82 -0.25
CA PRO A 245 -19.76 9.85 -1.22
C PRO A 245 -18.30 9.70 -1.68
N LYS A 246 -17.95 10.34 -2.80
CA LYS A 246 -16.61 10.22 -3.41
C LYS A 246 -15.48 10.70 -2.52
N ASP A 247 -15.74 11.60 -1.60
CA ASP A 247 -14.77 12.12 -0.63
C ASP A 247 -14.74 11.32 0.68
N ALA A 248 -15.46 10.21 0.78
CA ALA A 248 -15.47 9.36 1.97
C ALA A 248 -14.10 8.71 2.19
N VAL A 249 -13.58 8.75 3.41
CA VAL A 249 -12.31 8.12 3.82
C VAL A 249 -12.63 6.80 4.53
N GLN A 250 -12.42 5.67 3.87
CA GLN A 250 -12.81 4.35 4.39
C GLN A 250 -11.62 3.41 4.66
N LEU A 251 -10.43 3.81 4.21
CA LEU A 251 -9.17 3.09 4.40
C LEU A 251 -8.03 4.09 4.49
N VAL A 252 -7.17 3.95 5.50
CA VAL A 252 -5.94 4.73 5.61
C VAL A 252 -4.77 3.77 5.80
N MET A 253 -3.67 4.02 5.08
CA MET A 253 -2.39 3.35 5.33
C MET A 253 -1.32 4.40 5.57
N VAL A 254 -0.51 4.23 6.60
CA VAL A 254 0.58 5.16 6.94
C VAL A 254 1.91 4.45 6.77
N GLY A 255 2.69 4.88 5.78
CA GLY A 255 3.99 4.32 5.45
C GLY A 255 5.14 5.20 5.93
N ALA A 256 5.96 4.67 6.83
CA ALA A 256 7.22 5.27 7.26
C ALA A 256 8.41 4.43 6.77
N PRO A 257 9.63 4.98 6.73
CA PRO A 257 10.82 4.20 6.43
C PRO A 257 10.99 3.02 7.40
N ALA A 258 11.37 1.87 6.87
CA ALA A 258 11.68 0.69 7.69
C ALA A 258 13.02 0.83 8.41
N GLU A 259 13.16 0.20 9.58
CA GLU A 259 14.44 0.10 10.28
C GLU A 259 15.52 -0.55 9.43
N GLY A 260 16.70 0.08 9.38
CA GLY A 260 17.84 -0.42 8.61
C GLY A 260 17.62 -0.35 7.10
N GLY A 261 16.58 0.38 6.65
CA GLY A 261 16.38 0.69 5.24
C GLY A 261 17.44 1.65 4.70
N HIS A 262 17.48 1.82 3.37
CA HIS A 262 18.26 2.87 2.75
C HIS A 262 17.63 4.24 3.08
N GLY A 263 18.09 4.88 4.15
CA GLY A 263 17.56 6.16 4.65
C GLY A 263 18.64 7.11 5.17
N HIS A 264 18.29 8.39 5.26
CA HIS A 264 19.15 9.41 5.85
C HIS A 264 19.23 9.18 7.37
N PRO A 265 20.43 9.02 7.98
CA PRO A 265 20.60 8.52 9.35
C PRO A 265 19.94 9.41 10.42
N ARG A 266 19.79 10.71 10.14
CA ARG A 266 19.13 11.66 11.04
C ARG A 266 17.62 11.80 10.83
N LEU A 267 17.10 11.50 9.64
CA LEU A 267 15.70 11.78 9.27
C LEU A 267 14.85 10.52 9.36
N GLU A 268 15.41 9.36 9.05
CA GLU A 268 14.74 8.06 9.19
C GLU A 268 14.18 7.86 10.61
N PRO A 269 14.97 8.02 11.70
CA PRO A 269 14.44 7.79 13.05
C PRO A 269 13.30 8.76 13.41
N LYS A 270 13.36 10.00 12.92
CA LYS A 270 12.30 11.00 13.18
C LYS A 270 10.99 10.61 12.51
N LEU A 271 11.02 10.15 11.26
CA LEU A 271 9.83 9.69 10.56
C LEU A 271 9.23 8.43 11.18
N ARG A 272 10.08 7.50 11.63
CA ARG A 272 9.64 6.29 12.36
C ARG A 272 8.98 6.66 13.69
N ALA A 273 9.60 7.56 14.45
CA ALA A 273 9.04 8.07 15.71
C ALA A 273 7.70 8.79 15.49
N ALA A 274 7.57 9.55 14.39
CA ALA A 274 6.32 10.20 14.02
C ALA A 274 5.19 9.18 13.76
N ALA A 275 5.46 8.11 13.01
CA ALA A 275 4.50 7.04 12.79
C ALA A 275 4.10 6.39 14.13
N ALA A 276 5.06 6.03 14.97
CA ALA A 276 4.79 5.40 16.26
C ALA A 276 3.92 6.28 17.20
N ALA A 277 4.04 7.60 17.09
CA ALA A 277 3.33 8.58 17.93
C ALA A 277 1.93 8.97 17.40
N LEU A 278 1.55 8.59 16.18
CA LEU A 278 0.23 8.89 15.64
C LEU A 278 -0.88 8.16 16.40
N ASP A 279 -1.97 8.83 16.73
CA ASP A 279 -3.15 8.17 17.30
C ASP A 279 -3.95 7.43 16.21
N TYR A 280 -3.60 6.16 16.00
CA TYR A 280 -4.22 5.33 14.96
C TYR A 280 -5.69 4.99 15.28
N ARG A 281 -6.08 5.01 16.56
CA ARG A 281 -7.48 4.82 16.95
C ARG A 281 -8.33 6.03 16.58
N ALA A 282 -7.82 7.24 16.79
CA ALA A 282 -8.48 8.45 16.33
C ALA A 282 -8.57 8.51 14.79
N ILE A 283 -7.56 8.03 14.06
CA ILE A 283 -7.63 7.89 12.60
C ILE A 283 -8.72 6.89 12.22
N GLN A 284 -8.76 5.71 12.86
CA GLN A 284 -9.79 4.70 12.59
C GLN A 284 -11.21 5.22 12.90
N ALA A 285 -11.38 5.99 13.97
CA ALA A 285 -12.65 6.59 14.35
C ALA A 285 -13.10 7.71 13.39
N SER A 286 -12.17 8.28 12.61
CA SER A 286 -12.46 9.30 11.60
C SER A 286 -12.78 8.72 10.22
N LEU A 287 -12.75 7.39 10.07
CA LEU A 287 -13.17 6.75 8.83
C LEU A 287 -14.69 6.92 8.67
N ASP A 288 -15.10 7.42 7.51
CA ASP A 288 -16.50 7.46 7.04
C ASP A 288 -17.00 6.04 6.80
#